data_AF-A0A7C7VCN4-F1
#
_entry.id   AF-A0A7C7VCN4-F1
#
_cell.length_a   1.000
_cell.length_b   1.000
_cell.length_c   1.000
_cell.angle_alpha   90.00
_cell.angle_beta   90.00
_cell.angle_gamma   90.00
#
_symmetry.space_group_name_H-M   'P 1'
#
loop_
_entity.id
_entity.type
_entity.pdbx_description
1 polymer ?
#
loop_
_entity_poly.entity_id
_entity_poly.type
_entity_poly.pdbx_seq_one_letter_code
_entity_poly.pdbx_strand_id
1 'polypeptide(L)'
;MIAETDMERMQSWLEEELKCYQCLHQLAFTQREILQSSDLTRLHPLLEKKDRWIEKIAEIEVRLAPLRAEWLKGRSIDQRKRGDSSLNELIDRIRKLLKGILTVEEETGHLLSEKRRVIEAGLKGVQKGKSLLREYFPKRPYRARFLDMRR
;
A
#
# COMPACT_ATOMS: atom_id res chain seq x y z
N MET A 1 33.58 18.51 -12.90
CA MET A 1 32.60 19.50 -12.45
C MET A 1 31.26 19.10 -13.01
N ILE A 2 30.22 18.98 -12.19
CA ILE A 2 28.85 18.82 -12.70
C ILE A 2 28.45 20.17 -13.33
N ALA A 3 27.87 20.14 -14.52
CA ALA A 3 27.38 21.35 -15.15
C ALA A 3 26.23 21.94 -14.32
N GLU A 4 26.12 23.27 -14.26
CA GLU A 4 25.03 23.97 -13.58
C GLU A 4 23.64 23.46 -14.02
N THR A 5 23.52 23.14 -15.31
CA THR A 5 22.36 22.50 -15.94
C THR A 5 22.00 21.12 -15.38
N ASP A 6 22.98 20.31 -14.97
CA ASP A 6 22.72 18.99 -14.40
C ASP A 6 22.26 19.08 -12.94
N MET A 7 22.68 20.12 -12.21
CA MET A 7 22.15 20.41 -10.87
C MET A 7 20.69 20.89 -10.92
N GLU A 8 20.36 21.77 -11.86
CA GLU A 8 18.97 22.21 -12.08
C GLU A 8 18.06 21.04 -12.45
N ARG A 9 18.54 20.15 -13.33
CA ARG A 9 17.82 18.90 -13.66
C ARG A 9 17.61 18.05 -12.43
N MET A 10 18.67 17.80 -11.65
CA MET A 10 18.58 17.00 -10.42
C MET A 10 17.56 17.59 -9.43
N GLN A 11 17.56 18.92 -9.25
CA GLN A 11 16.59 19.59 -8.41
C GLN A 11 15.15 19.39 -8.94
N SER A 12 14.93 19.59 -10.24
CA SER A 12 13.62 19.40 -10.87
C SER A 12 13.08 17.97 -10.68
N TRP A 13 13.93 16.96 -10.87
CA TRP A 13 13.56 15.56 -10.64
C TRP A 13 13.23 15.28 -9.17
N LEU A 14 14.00 15.83 -8.22
CA LEU A 14 13.71 15.69 -6.78
C LEU A 14 12.40 16.39 -6.38
N GLU A 15 12.09 17.53 -6.98
CA GLU A 15 10.80 18.21 -6.75
C GLU A 15 9.63 17.38 -7.30
N GLU A 16 9.80 16.72 -8.45
CA GLU A 16 8.80 15.81 -8.99
C GLU A 16 8.64 14.55 -8.13
N GLU A 17 9.75 13.97 -7.66
CA GLU A 17 9.78 12.84 -6.73
C GLU A 17 9.04 13.20 -5.43
N LEU A 18 9.30 14.39 -4.88
CA LEU A 18 8.62 14.91 -3.69
C LEU A 18 7.11 15.00 -3.87
N LYS A 19 6.65 15.52 -5.02
CA LYS A 19 5.21 15.60 -5.33
C LYS A 19 4.58 14.21 -5.39
N CYS A 20 5.26 13.24 -5.99
CA CYS A 20 4.76 11.86 -6.03
C CYS A 20 4.63 11.26 -4.63
N TYR A 21 5.61 11.46 -3.75
CA TYR A 21 5.53 11.03 -2.36
C TYR A 21 4.42 11.73 -1.58
N GLN A 22 4.17 13.02 -1.82
CA GLN A 22 3.03 13.73 -1.21
C GLN A 22 1.68 13.11 -1.64
N CYS A 23 1.52 12.80 -2.93
CA CYS A 23 0.33 12.11 -3.42
C CYS A 23 0.19 10.72 -2.79
N LEU A 24 1.28 9.95 -2.70
CA LEU A 24 1.26 8.62 -2.10
C LEU A 24 0.94 8.66 -0.60
N HIS A 25 1.45 9.66 0.12
CA HIS A 25 1.11 9.92 1.51
C HIS A 25 -0.37 10.23 1.71
N GLN A 26 -0.97 11.06 0.86
CA GLN A 26 -2.42 11.31 0.90
C GLN A 26 -3.23 10.02 0.68
N LEU A 27 -2.82 9.20 -0.29
CA LEU A 27 -3.47 7.91 -0.57
C LEU A 27 -3.34 6.95 0.62
N ALA A 28 -2.21 6.94 1.33
CA ALA A 28 -2.03 6.14 2.55
C ALA A 28 -3.03 6.54 3.66
N PHE A 29 -3.27 7.84 3.83
CA PHE A 29 -4.33 8.31 4.75
C PHE A 29 -5.73 7.90 4.29
N THR A 30 -6.04 8.05 3.01
CA THR A 30 -7.32 7.60 2.46
C THR A 30 -7.51 6.08 2.61
N GLN A 31 -6.44 5.30 2.50
CA GLN A 31 -6.46 3.84 2.74
C GLN A 31 -6.91 3.56 4.17
N ARG A 32 -6.32 4.24 5.15
CA ARG A 32 -6.69 4.11 6.56
C ARG A 32 -8.17 4.41 6.78
N GLU A 33 -8.70 5.50 6.20
CA GLU A 33 -10.11 5.86 6.32
C GLU A 33 -11.04 4.80 5.71
N ILE A 34 -10.71 4.31 4.50
CA ILE A 34 -11.46 3.23 3.84
C ILE A 34 -11.45 1.97 4.71
N LEU A 35 -10.30 1.62 5.27
CA LEU A 35 -10.17 0.44 6.12
C LEU A 35 -10.89 0.59 7.45
N GLN A 36 -11.07 1.80 7.98
CA GLN A 36 -11.91 2.03 9.16
C GLN A 36 -13.40 1.96 8.81
N SER A 37 -13.77 2.28 7.58
CA SER A 37 -15.15 2.16 7.09
C SER A 37 -15.59 0.69 6.90
N SER A 38 -16.89 0.49 6.74
CA SER A 38 -17.48 -0.83 6.41
C SER A 38 -17.43 -1.15 4.92
N ASP A 39 -17.11 -0.17 4.06
CA ASP A 39 -17.12 -0.31 2.61
C ASP A 39 -15.70 -0.47 2.04
N LEU A 40 -15.30 -1.73 1.85
CA LEU A 40 -14.00 -2.08 1.29
C LEU A 40 -13.97 -2.04 -0.24
N THR A 41 -15.09 -1.76 -0.93
CA THR A 41 -15.12 -1.74 -2.41
C THR A 41 -14.19 -0.67 -3.00
N ARG A 42 -13.93 0.39 -2.23
CA ARG A 42 -13.08 1.51 -2.63
C ARG A 42 -11.58 1.24 -2.45
N LEU A 43 -11.20 0.13 -1.82
CA LEU A 43 -9.81 -0.21 -1.54
C LEU A 43 -9.04 -0.56 -2.83
N HIS A 44 -9.64 -1.38 -3.70
CA HIS A 44 -8.96 -1.81 -4.93
C HIS A 44 -8.64 -0.63 -5.87
N PRO A 45 -9.56 0.29 -6.20
CA PRO A 45 -9.23 1.46 -7.01
C PRO A 45 -8.17 2.37 -6.37
N LEU A 46 -8.08 2.39 -5.03
CA LEU A 46 -7.04 3.14 -4.32
C LEU A 46 -5.66 2.49 -4.50
N LEU A 47 -5.57 1.17 -4.39
CA LEU A 47 -4.33 0.43 -4.60
C LEU A 47 -3.79 0.64 -6.03
N GLU A 48 -4.65 0.57 -7.04
CA GLU A 48 -4.25 0.87 -8.43
C GLU A 48 -3.67 2.29 -8.59
N LYS A 49 -4.24 3.27 -7.87
CA LYS A 49 -3.69 4.64 -7.88
C LYS A 49 -2.32 4.68 -7.23
N LYS A 50 -2.11 3.96 -6.12
CA LYS A 50 -0.82 3.89 -5.43
C LYS A 50 0.24 3.24 -6.33
N ASP A 51 -0.10 2.14 -7.00
CA ASP A 51 0.81 1.44 -7.91
C ASP A 51 1.32 2.37 -9.02
N ARG A 52 0.43 3.16 -9.64
CA ARG A 52 0.83 4.16 -10.66
C ARG A 52 1.81 5.21 -10.12
N TRP A 53 1.63 5.65 -8.88
CA TRP A 53 2.56 6.59 -8.25
C TRP A 53 3.90 5.94 -7.92
N ILE A 54 3.91 4.67 -7.50
CA ILE A 54 5.13 3.91 -7.25
C ILE A 54 5.91 3.71 -8.55
N GLU A 55 5.23 3.35 -9.64
CA GLU A 55 5.83 3.24 -10.97
C GLU A 55 6.47 4.56 -11.40
N LYS A 56 5.74 5.67 -11.23
CA LYS A 56 6.26 7.01 -11.53
C LYS A 56 7.50 7.36 -10.69
N ILE A 57 7.50 7.03 -9.40
CA ILE A 57 8.66 7.24 -8.53
C ILE A 57 9.85 6.41 -9.03
N ALA A 58 9.64 5.14 -9.38
CA ALA A 58 10.69 4.27 -9.89
C ALA A 58 11.31 4.83 -11.18
N GLU A 59 10.49 5.36 -12.10
CA GLU A 59 11.00 6.04 -13.30
C GLU A 59 11.88 7.25 -12.97
N ILE A 60 11.47 8.07 -12.00
CA ILE A 60 12.24 9.25 -11.56
C ILE A 60 13.55 8.82 -10.91
N GLU A 61 13.55 7.78 -10.08
CA GLU A 61 14.75 7.25 -9.43
C GLU A 61 15.77 6.72 -10.45
N VAL A 62 15.32 6.03 -11.50
CA VAL A 62 16.18 5.58 -12.61
C VAL A 62 16.84 6.77 -13.31
N ARG A 63 16.12 7.88 -13.50
CA ARG A 63 16.66 9.11 -14.12
C ARG A 63 17.60 9.87 -13.18
N LEU A 64 17.34 9.83 -11.87
CA LEU A 64 18.17 10.46 -10.84
C LEU A 64 19.46 9.70 -10.56
N ALA A 65 19.48 8.38 -10.74
CA ALA A 65 20.61 7.52 -10.42
C ALA A 65 21.96 7.99 -11.01
N PRO A 66 22.09 8.30 -12.32
CA PRO A 66 23.36 8.77 -12.89
C PRO A 66 23.79 10.12 -12.30
N LEU A 67 22.85 11.07 -12.16
CA LEU A 67 23.13 12.40 -11.60
C LEU A 67 23.58 12.32 -10.13
N ARG A 68 22.91 11.49 -9.32
CA ARG A 68 23.31 11.21 -7.94
C ARG A 68 24.70 10.59 -7.89
N ALA A 69 25.02 9.63 -8.77
CA ALA A 69 26.31 8.97 -8.80
C ALA A 69 27.45 9.95 -9.15
N GLU A 70 27.25 10.83 -10.12
CA GLU A 70 28.22 11.87 -10.48
C GLU A 70 28.39 12.92 -9.36
N TRP A 71 27.28 13.32 -8.74
CA TRP A 71 27.29 14.21 -7.58
C TRP A 71 28.06 13.64 -6.40
N LEU A 72 27.94 12.33 -6.15
CA LEU A 72 28.69 11.62 -5.13
C LEU A 72 30.16 11.35 -5.52
N LYS A 73 30.54 11.42 -6.79
CA LYS A 73 31.96 11.24 -7.20
C LYS A 73 32.75 12.55 -7.14
N GLY A 74 32.10 13.70 -7.37
CA GLY A 74 32.79 14.97 -7.61
C GLY A 74 33.07 15.88 -6.41
N ARG A 75 32.59 15.56 -5.18
CA ARG A 75 32.71 16.46 -4.01
C ARG A 75 33.20 15.72 -2.76
N SER A 76 34.04 16.35 -1.94
CA SER A 76 34.34 15.87 -0.58
C SER A 76 33.08 15.94 0.31
N ILE A 77 33.04 15.20 1.41
CA ILE A 77 31.89 15.18 2.33
C ILE A 77 31.53 16.61 2.82
N ASP A 78 32.54 17.45 3.06
CA ASP A 78 32.34 18.83 3.50
C ASP A 78 31.79 19.75 2.40
N GLN A 79 32.17 19.52 1.14
CA GLN A 79 31.63 20.24 -0.01
C GLN A 79 30.19 19.85 -0.35
N ARG A 80 29.78 18.60 -0.05
CA ARG A 80 28.38 18.16 -0.19
C ARG A 80 27.46 18.80 0.85
N LYS A 81 27.97 19.02 2.07
CA LYS A 81 27.23 19.69 3.16
C LYS A 81 27.10 21.20 2.96
N ARG A 82 28.11 21.86 2.39
CA ARG A 82 28.12 23.32 2.16
C ARG A 82 27.50 23.76 0.83
N GLY A 83 27.48 22.89 -0.17
CA GLY A 83 27.27 23.28 -1.55
C GLY A 83 25.84 23.59 -1.95
N ASP A 84 24.82 22.92 -1.42
CA ASP A 84 23.44 23.10 -1.90
C ASP A 84 22.43 22.80 -0.80
N SER A 85 22.10 23.81 0.01
CA SER A 85 21.09 23.71 1.08
C SER A 85 19.73 23.28 0.55
N SER A 86 19.33 23.76 -0.63
CA SER A 86 18.05 23.44 -1.28
C SER A 86 17.90 21.95 -1.62
N LEU A 87 18.91 21.33 -2.21
CA LEU A 87 18.91 19.90 -2.54
C LEU A 87 18.85 19.04 -1.28
N ASN A 88 19.64 19.40 -0.27
CA ASN A 88 19.64 18.70 1.01
C ASN A 88 18.27 18.82 1.71
N GLU A 89 17.64 20.00 1.65
CA GLU A 89 16.27 20.20 2.16
C GLU A 89 15.24 19.33 1.43
N LEU A 90 15.31 19.23 0.09
CA LEU A 90 14.41 18.37 -0.69
C LEU A 90 14.57 16.90 -0.29
N ILE A 91 15.82 16.42 -0.21
CA ILE A 91 16.13 15.05 0.21
C ILE A 91 15.59 14.78 1.62
N ASP A 92 15.78 15.71 2.56
CA ASP A 92 15.29 15.54 3.93
C ASP A 92 13.76 15.58 4.01
N ARG A 93 13.09 16.39 3.19
CA ARG A 93 11.62 16.38 3.07
C ARG A 93 11.11 15.05 2.52
N ILE A 94 11.74 14.52 1.47
CA ILE A 94 11.41 13.20 0.90
C ILE A 94 11.59 12.11 1.96
N ARG A 95 12.72 12.10 2.68
CA ARG A 95 12.97 11.14 3.77
C ARG A 95 11.93 11.20 4.88
N LYS A 96 11.53 12.41 5.29
CA LYS A 96 10.48 12.59 6.30
C LYS A 96 9.13 12.05 5.81
N LEU A 97 8.76 12.34 4.56
CA LEU A 97 7.54 11.81 3.94
C LEU A 97 7.56 10.28 3.85
N LEU A 98 8.66 9.70 3.38
CA LEU A 98 8.84 8.24 3.32
C LEU A 98 8.64 7.57 4.68
N LYS A 99 9.23 8.12 5.74
CA LYS A 99 9.01 7.62 7.11
C LYS A 99 7.53 7.69 7.50
N GLY A 100 6.87 8.83 7.24
CA GLY A 100 5.44 9.00 7.51
C GLY A 100 4.57 8.01 6.75
N ILE A 101 4.85 7.80 5.46
CA ILE A 101 4.17 6.80 4.62
C ILE A 101 4.32 5.40 5.23
N LEU A 102 5.56 4.99 5.54
CA LEU A 102 5.83 3.66 6.10
C LEU A 102 5.06 3.43 7.40
N THR A 103 5.06 4.41 8.31
CA THR A 103 4.29 4.30 9.56
C THR A 103 2.79 4.12 9.31
N VAL A 104 2.20 4.88 8.38
CA VAL A 104 0.77 4.72 8.04
C VAL A 104 0.50 3.37 7.35
N GLU A 105 1.38 2.91 6.47
CA GLU A 105 1.25 1.59 5.83
C GLU A 105 1.34 0.45 6.84
N GLU A 106 2.25 0.52 7.81
CA GLU A 106 2.37 -0.45 8.90
C GLU A 106 1.07 -0.49 9.74
N GLU A 107 0.57 0.67 10.16
CA GLU A 107 -0.69 0.79 10.89
C GLU A 107 -1.88 0.18 10.10
N THR A 108 -1.97 0.49 8.81
CA THR A 108 -3.04 -0.04 7.96
C THR A 108 -2.89 -1.54 7.69
N GLY A 109 -1.67 -2.06 7.60
CA GLY A 109 -1.39 -3.49 7.51
C GLY A 109 -1.84 -4.26 8.75
N HIS A 110 -1.63 -3.69 9.94
CA HIS A 110 -2.19 -4.24 11.18
C HIS A 110 -3.72 -4.27 11.16
N LEU A 111 -4.36 -3.16 10.78
CA LEU A 111 -5.82 -3.05 10.75
C LEU A 111 -6.46 -4.01 9.73
N LEU A 112 -5.85 -4.19 8.57
CA LEU A 112 -6.24 -5.22 7.57
C LEU A 112 -6.16 -6.63 8.15
N SER A 113 -5.08 -6.93 8.87
CA SER A 113 -4.88 -8.24 9.49
C SER A 113 -5.92 -8.54 10.57
N GLU A 114 -6.28 -7.54 11.38
CA GLU A 114 -7.35 -7.65 12.36
C GLU A 114 -8.71 -7.88 11.71
N LYS A 115 -9.07 -7.08 10.70
CA LYS A 115 -10.33 -7.26 9.96
C LYS A 115 -10.42 -8.65 9.33
N ARG A 116 -9.34 -9.14 8.74
CA ARG A 116 -9.27 -10.50 8.18
C ARG A 116 -9.55 -11.56 9.25
N ARG A 117 -8.95 -11.45 10.45
CA ARG A 117 -9.20 -12.39 11.56
C ARG A 117 -10.67 -12.39 12.00
N VAL A 118 -11.30 -11.22 12.09
CA VAL A 118 -12.73 -11.10 12.44
C VAL A 118 -13.61 -11.79 11.40
N ILE A 119 -13.33 -11.57 10.11
CA ILE A 119 -14.06 -12.23 9.01
C ILE A 119 -13.88 -13.75 9.05
N GLU A 120 -12.64 -14.24 9.23
CA GLU A 120 -12.34 -15.67 9.35
C GLU A 120 -13.09 -16.33 10.53
N ALA A 121 -13.14 -15.66 11.69
CA ALA A 121 -13.88 -16.13 12.85
C ALA A 121 -15.40 -16.18 12.57
N GLY A 122 -15.94 -15.15 11.93
CA GLY A 122 -17.35 -15.10 11.51
C GLY A 122 -17.71 -16.24 10.55
N LEU A 123 -16.87 -16.50 9.54
CA LEU A 123 -17.07 -17.60 8.59
C LEU A 123 -17.05 -18.97 9.28
N LYS A 124 -16.13 -19.19 10.22
CA LYS A 124 -16.09 -20.42 11.03
C LYS A 124 -17.37 -20.57 11.87
N GLY A 125 -17.88 -19.49 12.44
CA GLY A 125 -19.16 -19.49 13.17
C GLY A 125 -20.34 -19.89 12.28
N VAL A 126 -20.44 -19.32 11.08
CA VAL A 126 -21.48 -19.65 10.10
C VAL A 126 -21.39 -21.12 9.67
N GLN A 127 -20.19 -21.64 9.43
CA GLN A 127 -19.98 -23.05 9.08
C GLN A 127 -20.43 -23.99 10.21
N LYS A 128 -20.08 -23.68 11.47
CA LYS A 128 -20.55 -24.43 12.64
C LYS A 128 -22.06 -24.38 12.78
N GLY A 129 -22.69 -23.21 12.61
CA GLY A 129 -24.14 -23.07 12.62
C GLY A 129 -24.85 -23.92 11.54
N LYS A 130 -24.30 -23.94 10.31
CA LYS A 130 -24.80 -24.83 9.25
C LYS A 130 -24.66 -26.32 9.61
N SER A 131 -23.56 -26.70 10.28
CA SER A 131 -23.34 -28.07 10.76
C SER A 131 -24.37 -28.45 11.83
N LEU A 132 -24.58 -27.59 12.83
CA LEU A 132 -25.57 -27.81 13.89
C LEU A 132 -26.99 -27.91 13.32
N LEU A 133 -27.39 -27.01 12.42
CA LEU A 133 -28.70 -27.10 11.75
C LEU A 133 -28.88 -28.42 11.01
N ARG A 134 -27.82 -28.99 10.44
CA ARG A 134 -27.85 -30.28 9.74
C ARG A 134 -27.99 -31.47 10.71
N GLU A 135 -27.46 -31.34 11.91
CA GLU A 135 -27.52 -32.36 12.98
C GLU A 135 -28.87 -32.35 13.70
N TYR A 136 -29.43 -31.16 13.98
CA TYR A 136 -30.75 -31.01 14.63
C TYR A 136 -31.92 -31.17 13.65
N PHE A 137 -31.73 -30.85 12.36
CA PHE A 137 -32.71 -31.11 11.31
C PHE A 137 -32.13 -32.08 10.27
N PRO A 138 -31.90 -33.36 10.64
CA PRO A 138 -31.48 -34.35 9.67
C PRO A 138 -32.58 -34.42 8.61
N LYS A 139 -32.21 -34.18 7.35
CA LYS A 139 -33.11 -34.44 6.21
C LYS A 139 -33.53 -35.90 6.34
N ARG A 140 -34.74 -36.16 6.85
CA ARG A 140 -35.27 -37.51 6.94
C ARG A 140 -35.15 -38.11 5.55
N PRO A 141 -34.52 -39.30 5.38
CA PRO A 141 -34.60 -39.96 4.10
C PRO A 141 -36.09 -40.13 3.80
N TYR A 142 -36.54 -39.55 2.69
CA TYR A 142 -37.89 -39.74 2.18
C TYR A 142 -37.96 -41.20 1.70
N ARG A 143 -38.08 -42.14 2.64
CA ARG A 143 -38.56 -43.48 2.35
C ARG A 143 -40.06 -43.34 2.15
N ALA A 144 -40.48 -43.31 0.89
CA ALA A 144 -41.87 -43.53 0.55
C ALA A 144 -42.31 -44.84 1.22
N ARG A 145 -43.19 -44.74 2.23
CA ARG A 145 -43.73 -45.88 3.00
C ARG A 145 -44.66 -46.78 2.15
N PHE A 146 -44.79 -46.51 0.86
CA PHE A 146 -45.82 -47.07 -0.02
C PHE A 146 -45.22 -47.55 -1.35
N LEU A 147 -44.22 -48.44 -1.28
CA LEU A 147 -43.84 -49.29 -2.41
C LEU A 147 -43.63 -50.71 -1.89
N ASP A 148 -44.67 -51.24 -1.24
CA ASP A 148 -44.85 -52.68 -1.07
C ASP A 148 -46.31 -53.01 -1.40
N MET A 149 -46.65 -52.75 -2.67
CA MET A 149 -47.86 -53.26 -3.31
C MET A 149 -47.44 -53.88 -4.64
N ARG A 150 -47.18 -55.19 -4.63
CA ARG A 150 -47.25 -56.14 -5.76
C ARG A 150 -46.99 -57.53 -5.16
N ARG A 151 -48.06 -58.28 -4.89
CA ARG A 151 -48.70 -59.30 -5.73
C ARG A 151 -48.22 -60.69 -5.35
#